data_AF-A0A822YMD8-F1
#
_entry.id   AF-A0A822YMD8-F1
#
_cell.length_a   1.000
_cell.length_b   1.000
_cell.length_c   1.000
_cell.angle_alpha   90.00
_cell.angle_beta   90.00
_cell.angle_gamma   90.00
#
_symmetry.space_group_name_H-M   'P 1'
#
loop_
_entity.id
_entity.type
_entity.pdbx_description
1 polymer ?
#
loop_
_entity_poly.entity_id
_entity_poly.type
_entity_poly.pdbx_seq_one_letter_code
_entity_poly.pdbx_strand_id
1 'polypeptide(L)'
;MSACQVVRYERAKGLILSIDEGEDSNQANRSWVTSADTCKKLVLCGSALSVGEKNLLNKFARITGATVSKIWIPNVTHVIAATDEIGACSRTLKVLKAILNGRWILNIDWIRACMEAMDLVDEEPCEVGRDIHGCCDGPKNGRLRVMDNAPKLFHGLKFCFSGDFVPSYKEYLEDLVKAAGGTLLEDKVSSVYLDPPQTCNLSEFSVIDKRRREAENLAGEIGAKVIGHTWLLESIAACKLQSIDFL
;
A
#
# COMPACT_ATOMS: atom_id res chain seq x y z
N MET A 1 1.69 18.94 38.11
CA MET A 1 2.93 18.23 37.72
C MET A 1 2.53 17.29 36.59
N SER A 2 2.87 17.44 35.31
CA SER A 2 4.00 18.05 34.61
C SER A 2 3.48 18.54 33.25
N ALA A 3 3.42 19.84 33.01
CA ALA A 3 4.28 20.58 32.06
C ALA A 3 4.10 20.18 30.58
N CYS A 4 3.19 20.91 29.92
CA CYS A 4 3.09 21.04 28.48
C CYS A 4 4.26 21.93 28.01
N GLN A 5 5.20 21.41 27.20
CA GLN A 5 6.25 22.22 26.57
C GLN A 5 5.88 22.50 25.11
N VAL A 6 5.58 23.77 24.86
CA VAL A 6 5.49 24.37 23.52
C VAL A 6 6.92 24.62 23.05
N VAL A 7 7.39 23.85 22.07
CA VAL A 7 8.66 24.14 21.39
C VAL A 7 8.36 25.10 20.24
N ARG A 8 8.71 26.37 20.44
CA ARG A 8 8.87 27.35 19.35
C ARG A 8 10.24 27.09 18.72
N TYR A 9 10.28 26.80 17.42
CA TYR A 9 11.53 26.80 16.67
C TYR A 9 11.66 28.12 15.91
N GLU A 10 12.73 28.85 16.18
CA GLU A 10 13.08 30.12 15.55
C GLU A 10 13.54 29.90 14.10
N ARG A 11 13.07 30.79 13.23
CA ARG A 11 13.32 30.79 11.79
C ARG A 11 14.76 31.22 11.52
N ALA A 12 15.66 30.27 11.26
CA ALA A 12 16.97 30.59 10.68
C ALA A 12 16.76 31.17 9.27
N LYS A 13 17.21 32.42 9.07
CA LYS A 13 17.27 33.12 7.79
C LYS A 13 18.60 32.78 7.08
N GLY A 14 18.54 32.62 5.76
CA GLY A 14 19.68 32.51 4.84
C GLY A 14 19.89 31.06 4.38
N LEU A 15 19.87 30.70 3.11
CA LEU A 15 20.17 31.41 1.88
C LEU A 15 19.18 30.93 0.79
N ILE A 16 18.40 31.82 0.19
CA ILE A 16 17.68 31.50 -1.05
C ILE A 16 18.72 31.59 -2.16
N LEU A 17 19.23 30.45 -2.61
CA LEU A 17 19.77 30.36 -3.96
C LEU A 17 18.56 30.39 -4.89
N SER A 18 18.38 31.53 -5.53
CA SER A 18 17.51 31.71 -6.68
C SER A 18 17.74 30.55 -7.66
N ILE A 19 16.73 29.72 -7.87
CA ILE A 19 16.68 28.85 -9.03
C ILE A 19 16.45 29.80 -10.21
N ASP A 20 17.51 30.11 -10.93
CA ASP A 20 17.38 30.66 -12.28
C ASP A 20 16.60 29.63 -13.10
N GLU A 21 15.48 30.05 -13.69
CA GLU A 21 14.90 29.37 -14.84
C GLU A 21 15.85 29.57 -16.04
N GLY A 22 16.96 28.85 -16.02
CA GLY A 22 17.83 28.66 -17.17
C GLY A 22 17.43 27.36 -17.88
N GLU A 23 16.99 27.46 -19.13
CA GLU A 23 17.02 26.33 -20.06
C GLU A 23 18.46 25.83 -20.18
N ASP A 24 18.80 24.80 -19.42
CA ASP A 24 20.11 24.17 -19.47
C ASP A 24 20.19 23.26 -20.70
N SER A 25 20.45 23.90 -21.82
CA SER A 25 20.75 23.32 -23.13
C SER A 25 22.14 22.67 -23.11
N ASN A 26 22.32 21.62 -22.29
CA ASN A 26 23.51 20.76 -22.35
C ASN A 26 23.32 19.32 -21.88
N GLN A 27 22.07 18.84 -21.74
CA GLN A 27 21.78 17.43 -21.43
C GLN A 27 21.71 16.56 -22.70
N ALA A 28 22.63 16.76 -23.64
CA ALA A 28 22.66 16.07 -24.93
C ALA A 28 23.96 15.24 -25.07
N ASN A 29 24.16 14.23 -24.20
CA ASN A 29 24.95 13.02 -24.51
C ASN A 29 25.14 12.00 -23.35
N ARG A 30 24.34 12.02 -22.29
CA ARG A 30 24.39 10.92 -21.30
C ARG A 30 23.41 9.84 -21.70
N SER A 31 23.93 8.73 -22.24
CA SER A 31 23.14 7.53 -22.51
C SER A 31 22.84 6.79 -21.22
N TRP A 32 21.60 6.32 -21.08
CA TRP A 32 21.21 5.42 -20.00
C TRP A 32 22.08 4.15 -20.04
N VAL A 33 22.62 3.72 -18.89
CA VAL A 33 23.56 2.59 -18.82
C VAL A 33 22.82 1.25 -18.97
N THR A 34 21.76 1.04 -18.18
CA THR A 34 20.91 -0.15 -18.34
C THR A 34 20.34 -0.24 -19.76
N SER A 35 20.28 -1.46 -20.31
CA SER A 35 19.75 -1.65 -21.65
C SER A 35 18.28 -1.22 -21.76
N ALA A 36 17.92 -0.64 -22.92
CA ALA A 36 16.54 -0.24 -23.21
C ALA A 36 15.55 -1.41 -23.04
N ASP A 37 15.96 -2.64 -23.36
CA ASP A 37 15.10 -3.82 -23.22
C ASP A 37 14.83 -4.19 -21.76
N THR A 38 15.77 -3.94 -20.85
CA THR A 38 15.54 -4.12 -19.41
C THR A 38 14.59 -3.05 -18.89
N CYS A 39 14.79 -1.79 -19.30
CA CYS A 39 13.92 -0.70 -18.91
C CYS A 39 12.48 -0.86 -19.42
N LYS A 40 12.29 -1.39 -20.64
CA LYS A 40 10.95 -1.67 -21.20
C LYS A 40 10.19 -2.76 -20.43
N LYS A 41 10.87 -3.62 -19.67
CA LYS A 41 10.23 -4.60 -18.78
C LYS A 41 9.68 -3.96 -17.50
N LEU A 42 10.10 -2.75 -17.16
CA LEU A 42 9.56 -2.02 -16.02
C LEU A 42 8.14 -1.55 -16.32
N VAL A 43 7.21 -2.05 -15.53
CA VAL A 43 5.83 -1.57 -15.44
C VAL A 43 5.65 -0.92 -14.07
N LEU A 44 5.57 0.41 -14.07
CA LEU A 44 5.51 1.27 -12.90
C LEU A 44 4.06 1.67 -12.61
N CYS A 45 3.71 1.80 -11.34
CA CYS A 45 2.42 2.34 -10.93
C CYS A 45 2.60 3.35 -9.78
N GLY A 46 2.20 4.60 -10.01
CA GLY A 46 2.23 5.62 -8.95
C GLY A 46 1.07 5.45 -7.96
N SER A 47 1.34 5.57 -6.66
CA SER A 47 0.36 5.48 -5.58
C SER A 47 0.42 6.70 -4.67
N ALA A 48 -0.71 7.40 -4.53
CA ALA A 48 -0.86 8.61 -3.70
C ALA A 48 0.13 9.76 -4.00
N LEU A 49 0.84 9.70 -5.13
CA LEU A 49 1.83 10.69 -5.54
C LEU A 49 1.22 12.08 -5.73
N SER A 50 1.96 13.10 -5.28
CA SER A 50 1.75 14.51 -5.61
C SER A 50 1.89 14.76 -7.12
N VAL A 51 1.48 15.94 -7.57
CA VAL A 51 1.62 16.33 -8.99
C VAL A 51 3.10 16.35 -9.42
N GLY A 52 3.99 16.87 -8.56
CA GLY A 52 5.43 16.89 -8.84
C GLY A 52 6.03 15.50 -8.98
N GLU A 53 5.69 14.57 -8.08
CA GLU A 53 6.19 13.19 -8.14
C GLU A 53 5.63 12.43 -9.34
N LYS A 54 4.36 12.65 -9.71
CA LYS A 54 3.79 12.08 -10.95
C LYS A 54 4.55 12.59 -12.18
N ASN A 55 4.89 13.87 -12.23
CA ASN A 55 5.66 14.44 -13.34
C ASN A 55 7.06 13.82 -13.41
N LEU A 56 7.71 13.62 -12.26
CA LEU A 56 9.01 12.97 -12.19
C LEU A 56 8.95 11.51 -12.68
N LEU A 57 7.96 10.74 -12.22
CA LEU A 57 7.73 9.36 -12.66
C LEU A 57 7.51 9.26 -14.18
N ASN A 58 6.71 10.18 -14.74
CA ASN A 58 6.46 10.22 -16.19
C ASN A 58 7.71 10.65 -16.98
N LYS A 59 8.51 11.58 -16.45
CA LYS A 59 9.79 11.98 -17.04
C LYS A 59 10.76 10.79 -17.08
N PHE A 60 10.88 10.05 -15.98
CA PHE A 60 11.68 8.83 -15.89
C PHE A 60 11.24 7.79 -16.93
N ALA A 61 9.93 7.53 -17.03
CA ALA A 61 9.39 6.59 -18.00
C ALA A 61 9.69 6.98 -19.45
N ARG A 62 9.64 8.28 -19.77
CA ARG A 62 10.00 8.79 -21.11
C ARG A 62 11.47 8.60 -21.43
N ILE A 63 12.36 8.76 -20.44
CA ILE A 63 13.82 8.60 -20.63
C ILE A 63 14.18 7.12 -20.82
N THR A 64 13.57 6.24 -20.02
CA THR A 64 13.94 4.82 -19.96
C THR A 64 13.14 3.93 -20.91
N GLY A 65 11.97 4.38 -21.37
CA GLY A 65 11.00 3.56 -22.10
C GLY A 65 10.17 2.65 -21.20
N ALA A 66 10.20 2.83 -19.88
CA ALA A 66 9.34 2.11 -18.94
C ALA A 66 7.86 2.47 -19.15
N THR A 67 6.96 1.54 -18.79
CA THR A 67 5.51 1.77 -18.88
C THR A 67 4.97 2.27 -17.55
N VAL A 68 4.13 3.32 -17.57
CA VAL A 68 3.43 3.81 -16.37
C VAL A 68 1.94 3.49 -16.47
N SER A 69 1.44 2.70 -15.52
CA SER A 69 0.01 2.42 -15.40
C SER A 69 -0.65 3.31 -14.35
N LYS A 70 -1.82 3.85 -14.69
CA LYS A 70 -2.66 4.64 -13.77
C LYS A 70 -3.42 3.76 -12.78
N ILE A 71 -3.69 2.50 -13.13
CA ILE A 71 -4.42 1.53 -12.32
C ILE A 71 -3.52 0.34 -11.98
N TRP A 72 -3.90 -0.45 -10.97
CA TRP A 72 -3.22 -1.72 -10.73
C TRP A 72 -3.51 -2.70 -11.88
N ILE A 73 -2.47 -3.32 -12.42
CA ILE A 73 -2.56 -4.42 -13.41
C ILE A 73 -1.58 -5.54 -13.02
N PRO A 74 -1.85 -6.82 -13.34
CA PRO A 74 -1.07 -7.96 -12.83
C PRO A 74 0.43 -7.96 -13.18
N ASN A 75 0.81 -7.29 -14.28
CA ASN A 75 2.19 -7.18 -14.73
C ASN A 75 2.93 -5.96 -14.15
N VAL A 76 2.33 -5.18 -13.24
CA VAL A 76 3.07 -4.17 -12.47
C VAL A 76 4.25 -4.83 -11.77
N THR A 77 5.43 -4.23 -11.93
CA THR A 77 6.69 -4.66 -11.33
C THR A 77 7.06 -3.83 -10.12
N HIS A 78 6.77 -2.51 -10.18
CA HIS A 78 7.11 -1.54 -9.15
C HIS A 78 5.93 -0.61 -8.87
N VAL A 79 5.62 -0.41 -7.60
CA VAL A 79 4.75 0.65 -7.12
C VAL A 79 5.61 1.76 -6.53
N ILE A 80 5.48 2.97 -7.06
CA ILE A 80 6.12 4.15 -6.47
C ILE A 80 5.09 4.83 -5.57
N ALA A 81 5.31 4.76 -4.26
CA ALA A 81 4.38 5.23 -3.24
C ALA A 81 4.85 6.56 -2.65
N ALA A 82 3.90 7.48 -2.46
CA ALA A 82 4.15 8.65 -1.63
C ALA A 82 4.36 8.19 -0.18
N THR A 83 5.35 8.79 0.47
CA THR A 83 5.68 8.58 1.88
C THR A 83 5.64 9.90 2.63
N ASP A 84 5.32 9.85 3.92
CA ASP A 84 5.42 11.00 4.82
C ASP A 84 6.88 11.26 5.27
N GLU A 85 7.04 12.22 6.19
CA GLU A 85 8.35 12.66 6.72
C GLU A 85 9.15 11.54 7.40
N ILE A 86 8.49 10.46 7.84
CA ILE A 86 9.12 9.32 8.51
C ILE A 86 9.18 8.08 7.60
N GLY A 87 8.93 8.25 6.30
CA GLY A 87 9.02 7.20 5.30
C GLY A 87 7.81 6.26 5.26
N ALA A 88 6.69 6.61 5.90
CA ALA A 88 5.51 5.77 5.96
C ALA A 88 4.56 6.01 4.77
N CYS A 89 4.08 4.95 4.14
CA CYS A 89 3.11 5.04 3.04
C CYS A 89 1.66 4.82 3.50
N SER A 90 0.70 5.25 2.68
CA SER A 90 -0.72 4.94 2.88
C SER A 90 -1.11 3.57 2.31
N ARG A 91 -2.09 2.91 2.94
CA ARG A 91 -2.66 1.61 2.50
C ARG A 91 -3.60 1.77 1.30
N THR A 92 -3.08 2.12 0.14
CA THR A 92 -3.89 2.16 -1.09
C THR A 92 -4.11 0.76 -1.67
N LEU A 93 -5.12 0.59 -2.54
CA LEU A 93 -5.32 -0.65 -3.30
C LEU A 93 -4.04 -1.12 -4.02
N LYS A 94 -3.28 -0.17 -4.58
CA LYS A 94 -2.05 -0.46 -5.32
C LYS A 94 -0.96 -1.00 -4.41
N VAL A 95 -0.79 -0.39 -3.24
CA VAL A 95 0.19 -0.83 -2.23
C VAL A 95 -0.18 -2.23 -1.73
N LEU A 96 -1.43 -2.43 -1.31
CA LEU A 96 -1.85 -3.73 -0.77
C LEU A 96 -1.79 -4.86 -1.83
N LYS A 97 -2.22 -4.59 -3.08
CA LYS A 97 -2.07 -5.58 -4.16
C LYS A 97 -0.60 -5.82 -4.52
N ALA A 98 0.28 -4.82 -4.43
CA ALA A 98 1.72 -5.01 -4.62
C ALA A 98 2.35 -5.90 -3.55
N ILE A 99 1.99 -5.71 -2.27
CA ILE A 99 2.45 -6.58 -1.17
C ILE A 99 2.04 -8.03 -1.44
N LEU A 100 0.77 -8.26 -1.78
CA LEU A 100 0.23 -9.61 -2.02
C LEU A 100 0.84 -10.33 -3.23
N ASN A 101 1.38 -9.58 -4.19
CA ASN A 101 2.00 -10.11 -5.41
C ASN A 101 3.53 -10.05 -5.36
N GLY A 102 4.12 -9.73 -4.21
CA GLY A 102 5.57 -9.64 -4.05
C GLY A 102 6.20 -8.69 -5.08
N ARG A 103 5.62 -7.51 -5.26
CA ARG A 103 6.18 -6.44 -6.10
C ARG A 103 6.97 -5.46 -5.27
N TRP A 104 7.90 -4.76 -5.91
CA TRP A 104 8.63 -3.68 -5.28
C TRP A 104 7.69 -2.53 -4.93
N ILE A 105 7.84 -2.00 -3.71
CA ILE A 105 7.13 -0.81 -3.26
C ILE A 105 8.17 0.17 -2.75
N LEU A 106 8.43 1.18 -3.58
CA LEU A 106 9.54 2.10 -3.40
C LEU A 106 9.01 3.51 -3.15
N ASN A 107 9.74 4.29 -2.39
CA ASN A 107 9.51 5.72 -2.33
C ASN A 107 10.00 6.40 -3.63
N ILE A 108 9.73 7.69 -3.78
CA ILE A 108 10.11 8.45 -4.98
C ILE A 108 11.63 8.65 -5.12
N ASP A 109 12.41 8.44 -4.06
CA ASP A 109 13.87 8.62 -4.10
C ASP A 109 14.54 7.58 -5.01
N TRP A 110 13.96 6.40 -5.19
CA TRP A 110 14.46 5.43 -6.17
C TRP A 110 14.48 6.02 -7.59
N ILE A 111 13.40 6.72 -7.97
CA ILE A 111 13.33 7.39 -9.29
C ILE A 111 14.39 8.49 -9.40
N ARG A 112 14.59 9.27 -8.33
CA ARG A 112 15.62 10.33 -8.28
C ARG A 112 17.02 9.74 -8.43
N ALA A 113 17.33 8.71 -7.64
CA ALA A 113 18.62 8.03 -7.65
C ALA A 113 18.91 7.39 -9.01
N CYS A 114 17.93 6.74 -9.65
CA CYS A 114 18.10 6.20 -11.00
C CYS A 114 18.42 7.31 -12.02
N MET A 115 17.69 8.42 -11.96
CA MET A 115 17.91 9.55 -12.88
C MET A 115 19.26 10.25 -12.67
N GLU A 116 19.73 10.33 -11.42
CA GLU A 116 21.05 10.88 -11.09
C GLU A 116 22.19 9.97 -11.53
N ALA A 117 22.06 8.67 -11.30
CA ALA A 117 23.03 7.66 -11.72
C ALA A 117 23.02 7.40 -13.24
N MET A 118 21.96 7.82 -13.95
CA MET A 118 21.69 7.46 -15.34
C MET A 118 21.63 5.92 -15.55
N ASP A 119 21.16 5.22 -14.53
CA ASP A 119 21.09 3.76 -14.48
C ASP A 119 19.95 3.28 -13.57
N LEU A 120 19.60 1.99 -13.63
CA LEU A 120 18.75 1.40 -12.59
C LEU A 120 19.61 1.09 -11.37
N VAL A 121 19.33 1.77 -10.25
CA VAL A 121 19.98 1.48 -8.97
C VAL A 121 19.21 0.42 -8.20
N ASP A 122 19.89 -0.20 -7.23
CA ASP A 122 19.29 -1.16 -6.31
C ASP A 122 18.02 -0.59 -5.66
N GLU A 123 16.96 -1.40 -5.64
CA GLU A 123 15.66 -1.06 -5.09
C GLU A 123 15.63 -1.09 -3.56
N GLU A 124 16.41 -1.98 -2.92
CA GLU A 124 16.32 -2.25 -1.49
C GLU A 124 16.49 -1.00 -0.59
N PRO A 125 17.42 -0.06 -0.86
CA PRO A 125 17.58 1.15 -0.05
C PRO A 125 16.37 2.09 -0.06
N CYS A 126 15.54 2.04 -1.10
CA CYS A 126 14.38 2.90 -1.27
C CYS A 126 13.05 2.18 -1.00
N GLU A 127 13.12 0.93 -0.53
CA GLU A 127 11.94 0.16 -0.18
C GLU A 127 11.21 0.78 1.02
N VAL A 128 9.89 0.88 0.89
CA VAL A 128 9.02 1.34 1.97
C VAL A 128 9.01 0.30 3.10
N GLY A 129 9.56 0.67 4.26
CA GLY A 129 9.63 -0.21 5.43
C GLY A 129 8.38 -0.21 6.32
N ARG A 130 7.49 0.80 6.20
CA ARG A 130 6.32 0.94 7.08
C ARG A 130 5.14 1.69 6.47
N ASP A 131 3.96 1.52 7.06
CA ASP A 131 2.77 2.30 6.74
C ASP A 131 2.34 3.28 7.84
N ILE A 132 1.43 4.20 7.51
CA ILE A 132 0.90 5.23 8.42
C ILE A 132 0.12 4.66 9.63
N HIS A 133 -0.20 3.37 9.62
CA HIS A 133 -0.89 2.67 10.70
C HIS A 133 0.08 1.82 11.55
N GLY A 134 1.38 1.89 11.26
CA GLY A 134 2.42 1.23 12.05
C GLY A 134 2.73 -0.22 11.67
N CYS A 135 2.19 -0.76 10.57
CA CYS A 135 2.66 -2.05 10.08
C CYS A 135 4.04 -1.88 9.43
N CYS A 136 4.95 -2.80 9.76
CA CYS A 136 6.33 -2.80 9.26
C CYS A 136 6.58 -4.01 8.35
N ASP A 137 7.57 -3.87 7.47
CA ASP A 137 8.15 -4.91 6.61
C ASP A 137 7.17 -5.60 5.66
N GLY A 138 5.96 -5.05 5.49
CA GLY A 138 4.95 -5.57 4.57
C GLY A 138 5.46 -5.86 3.16
N PRO A 139 6.05 -4.86 2.47
CA PRO A 139 6.60 -5.04 1.13
C PRO A 139 7.66 -6.15 1.08
N LYS A 140 8.60 -6.15 2.03
CA LYS A 140 9.65 -7.16 2.20
C LYS A 140 9.08 -8.56 2.40
N ASN A 141 8.18 -8.73 3.35
CA ASN A 141 7.50 -9.99 3.62
C ASN A 141 6.72 -10.50 2.41
N GLY A 142 6.08 -9.59 1.66
CA GLY A 142 5.38 -9.91 0.42
C GLY A 142 6.29 -10.49 -0.66
N ARG A 143 7.46 -9.87 -0.90
CA ARG A 143 8.43 -10.41 -1.87
C ARG A 143 8.99 -11.74 -1.42
N LEU A 144 9.44 -11.84 -0.17
CA LEU A 144 10.00 -13.09 0.37
C LEU A 144 9.00 -14.25 0.27
N ARG A 145 7.72 -14.02 0.60
CA ARG A 145 6.66 -15.03 0.43
C ARG A 145 6.58 -15.56 -1.00
N VAL A 146 6.65 -14.68 -2.00
CA VAL A 146 6.59 -15.08 -3.41
C VAL A 146 7.88 -15.76 -3.84
N MET A 147 9.05 -15.24 -3.44
CA MET A 147 10.37 -15.84 -3.74
C MET A 147 10.49 -17.26 -3.18
N ASP A 148 9.97 -17.49 -1.97
CA ASP A 148 9.99 -18.79 -1.30
C ASP A 148 8.91 -19.75 -1.82
N ASN A 149 8.13 -19.36 -2.83
CA ASN A 149 6.95 -20.10 -3.32
C ASN A 149 5.96 -20.49 -2.20
N ALA A 150 5.89 -19.68 -1.14
CA ALA A 150 4.99 -19.92 -0.04
C ALA A 150 3.52 -19.72 -0.47
N PRO A 151 2.55 -20.38 0.18
CA PRO A 151 1.14 -20.16 -0.10
C PRO A 151 0.76 -18.69 0.02
N LYS A 152 -0.24 -18.26 -0.77
CA LYS A 152 -0.80 -16.92 -0.64
C LYS A 152 -1.28 -16.66 0.80
N LEU A 153 -1.30 -15.39 1.22
CA LEU A 153 -1.54 -14.99 2.60
C LEU A 153 -2.79 -15.62 3.22
N PHE A 154 -3.88 -15.69 2.45
CA PHE A 154 -5.16 -16.24 2.88
C PHE A 154 -5.46 -17.60 2.25
N HIS A 155 -4.44 -18.32 1.79
CA HIS A 155 -4.62 -19.67 1.26
C HIS A 155 -5.33 -20.58 2.28
N GLY A 156 -6.38 -21.26 1.84
CA GLY A 156 -7.20 -22.13 2.67
C GLY A 156 -8.19 -21.40 3.58
N LEU A 157 -8.18 -20.07 3.63
CA LEU A 157 -9.14 -19.28 4.38
C LEU A 157 -10.37 -18.94 3.54
N LYS A 158 -11.53 -18.98 4.19
CA LYS A 158 -12.82 -18.63 3.62
C LYS A 158 -13.36 -17.39 4.33
N PHE A 159 -13.90 -16.46 3.58
CA PHE A 159 -14.42 -15.19 4.09
C PHE A 159 -15.87 -15.02 3.65
N CYS A 160 -16.68 -14.39 4.49
CA CYS A 160 -17.89 -13.76 4.01
C CYS A 160 -18.26 -12.54 4.84
N PHE A 161 -18.63 -11.49 4.13
CA PHE A 161 -18.88 -10.18 4.67
C PHE A 161 -20.31 -10.13 5.22
N SER A 162 -20.44 -9.89 6.52
CA SER A 162 -21.71 -9.68 7.20
C SER A 162 -21.84 -8.21 7.61
N GLY A 163 -23.03 -7.63 7.42
CA GLY A 163 -23.34 -6.22 7.72
C GLY A 163 -23.51 -5.33 6.49
N ASP A 164 -23.90 -4.08 6.73
CA ASP A 164 -24.10 -3.09 5.66
C ASP A 164 -22.78 -2.41 5.32
N PHE A 165 -22.21 -2.78 4.18
CA PHE A 165 -21.05 -2.12 3.61
C PHE A 165 -21.49 -1.13 2.53
N VAL A 166 -20.73 -0.04 2.40
CA VAL A 166 -20.75 0.73 1.15
C VAL A 166 -20.34 -0.21 0.01
N PRO A 167 -21.12 -0.35 -1.07
CA PRO A 167 -20.88 -1.36 -2.11
C PRO A 167 -19.45 -1.33 -2.69
N SER A 168 -18.93 -0.14 -2.98
CA SER A 168 -17.57 0.03 -3.51
C SER A 168 -16.48 -0.38 -2.50
N TYR A 169 -16.73 -0.23 -1.20
CA TYR A 169 -15.81 -0.68 -0.17
C TYR A 169 -15.86 -2.20 0.00
N LYS A 170 -17.04 -2.81 -0.11
CA LYS A 170 -17.18 -4.27 -0.14
C LYS A 170 -16.43 -4.88 -1.31
N GLU A 171 -16.64 -4.37 -2.53
CA GLU A 171 -15.91 -4.81 -3.73
C GLU A 171 -14.39 -4.69 -3.54
N TYR A 172 -13.93 -3.58 -2.94
CA TYR A 172 -12.52 -3.38 -2.61
C TYR A 172 -11.96 -4.46 -1.67
N LEU A 173 -12.68 -4.82 -0.61
CA LEU A 173 -12.25 -5.85 0.34
C LEU A 173 -12.29 -7.25 -0.30
N GLU A 174 -13.33 -7.54 -1.07
CA GLU A 174 -13.47 -8.79 -1.83
C GLU A 174 -12.32 -9.00 -2.83
N ASP A 175 -11.94 -7.93 -3.53
CA ASP A 175 -10.79 -7.91 -4.44
C ASP A 175 -9.48 -8.24 -3.71
N LEU A 176 -9.30 -7.71 -2.51
CA LEU A 176 -8.12 -7.97 -1.68
C LEU A 176 -8.09 -9.41 -1.17
N VAL A 177 -9.22 -9.93 -0.70
CA VAL A 177 -9.35 -11.33 -0.27
C VAL A 177 -8.96 -12.27 -1.42
N LYS A 178 -9.54 -12.06 -2.62
CA LYS A 178 -9.22 -12.84 -3.82
C LYS A 178 -7.75 -12.74 -4.20
N ALA A 179 -7.17 -11.52 -4.19
CA ALA A 179 -5.76 -11.32 -4.50
C ALA A 179 -4.86 -12.08 -3.52
N ALA A 180 -5.22 -12.07 -2.23
CA ALA A 180 -4.54 -12.78 -1.15
C ALA A 180 -4.80 -14.30 -1.12
N GLY A 181 -5.59 -14.85 -2.07
CA GLY A 181 -5.85 -16.28 -2.18
C GLY A 181 -6.92 -16.82 -1.24
N GLY A 182 -7.70 -15.94 -0.61
CA GLY A 182 -8.87 -16.31 0.16
C GLY A 182 -10.06 -16.60 -0.75
N THR A 183 -10.98 -17.44 -0.25
CA THR A 183 -12.22 -17.78 -0.95
C THR A 183 -13.38 -16.97 -0.37
N LEU A 184 -14.17 -16.32 -1.22
CA LEU A 184 -15.41 -15.69 -0.80
C LEU A 184 -16.53 -16.74 -0.80
N LEU A 185 -17.29 -16.77 0.27
CA LEU A 185 -18.50 -17.56 0.36
C LEU A 185 -19.68 -16.70 -0.06
N GLU A 186 -20.40 -17.16 -1.08
CA GLU A 186 -21.69 -16.60 -1.45
C GLU A 186 -22.71 -16.87 -0.33
N ASP A 187 -23.78 -16.07 -0.26
CA ASP A 187 -24.80 -15.91 0.80
C ASP A 187 -25.51 -17.18 1.32
N LYS A 188 -24.98 -18.38 1.08
CA LYS A 188 -25.37 -19.62 1.72
C LYS A 188 -24.22 -20.20 2.52
N VAL A 189 -24.10 -19.67 3.74
CA VAL A 189 -23.51 -20.33 4.92
C VAL A 189 -21.99 -20.58 4.84
N SER A 190 -21.20 -19.54 5.11
CA SER A 190 -20.25 -19.43 6.25
C SER A 190 -19.52 -18.06 6.16
N SER A 191 -19.40 -17.25 7.22
CA SER A 191 -18.99 -15.83 7.22
C SER A 191 -17.78 -15.49 8.10
N VAL A 192 -17.01 -14.47 7.69
CA VAL A 192 -15.92 -13.82 8.45
C VAL A 192 -16.15 -12.30 8.40
N TYR A 193 -16.63 -11.74 9.51
CA TYR A 193 -17.01 -10.32 9.65
C TYR A 193 -15.89 -9.35 9.31
N LEU A 194 -16.20 -8.18 8.77
CA LEU A 194 -15.33 -7.01 8.76
C LEU A 194 -16.22 -5.82 9.11
N ASP A 195 -15.90 -5.06 10.15
CA ASP A 195 -16.60 -3.78 10.40
C ASP A 195 -16.46 -2.77 9.22
N PRO A 196 -17.35 -1.77 9.10
CA PRO A 196 -17.12 -0.62 8.21
C PRO A 196 -16.10 0.39 8.81
N PRO A 197 -15.47 1.26 8.00
CA PRO A 197 -14.60 2.33 8.50
C PRO A 197 -15.40 3.33 9.35
N GLN A 198 -14.87 3.68 10.52
CA GLN A 198 -15.52 4.61 11.45
C GLN A 198 -15.48 6.05 10.93
N THR A 199 -16.65 6.60 10.64
CA THR A 199 -16.94 8.01 10.88
C THR A 199 -18.22 8.06 11.70
N CYS A 200 -18.20 8.73 12.86
CA CYS A 200 -19.36 9.33 13.57
C CYS A 200 -19.77 8.73 14.95
N ASN A 201 -20.82 9.30 15.56
CA ASN A 201 -20.96 9.74 16.96
C ASN A 201 -21.54 8.71 17.98
N LEU A 202 -21.47 9.07 19.27
CA LEU A 202 -21.89 8.37 20.51
C LEU A 202 -23.29 7.67 20.51
N SER A 203 -24.20 7.95 19.57
CA SER A 203 -25.47 7.22 19.41
C SER A 203 -25.32 5.84 18.72
N GLU A 204 -24.15 5.55 18.14
CA GLU A 204 -23.88 4.37 17.31
C GLU A 204 -23.37 3.14 18.06
N PHE A 205 -23.04 3.24 19.36
CA PHE A 205 -22.62 2.07 20.14
C PHE A 205 -23.65 0.93 20.05
N SER A 206 -24.94 1.28 20.09
CA SER A 206 -26.04 0.33 19.94
C SER A 206 -26.08 -0.37 18.58
N VAL A 207 -25.67 0.30 17.50
CA VAL A 207 -25.65 -0.21 16.13
C VAL A 207 -24.44 -1.11 15.90
N ILE A 208 -23.25 -0.69 16.36
CA ILE A 208 -22.02 -1.48 16.29
C ILE A 208 -22.18 -2.77 17.10
N ASP A 209 -22.70 -2.68 18.33
CA ASP A 209 -22.96 -3.84 19.17
C ASP A 209 -24.02 -4.77 18.56
N LYS A 210 -25.03 -4.23 17.88
CA LYS A 210 -26.03 -5.05 17.18
C LYS A 210 -25.40 -5.80 16.02
N ARG A 211 -24.62 -5.12 15.17
CA ARG A 211 -23.92 -5.74 14.03
C ARG A 211 -22.93 -6.82 14.48
N ARG A 212 -22.19 -6.55 15.55
CA ARG A 212 -21.30 -7.52 16.19
C ARG A 212 -22.07 -8.75 16.67
N ARG A 213 -23.18 -8.58 17.39
CA ARG A 213 -24.02 -9.72 17.83
C ARG A 213 -24.60 -10.53 16.66
N GLU A 214 -25.08 -9.86 15.62
CA GLU A 214 -25.58 -10.52 14.40
C GLU A 214 -24.47 -11.35 13.74
N ALA A 215 -23.25 -10.81 13.67
CA ALA A 215 -22.08 -11.52 13.16
C ALA A 215 -21.62 -12.68 14.07
N GLU A 216 -21.64 -12.50 15.38
CA GLU A 216 -21.30 -13.54 16.38
C GLU A 216 -22.28 -14.70 16.33
N ASN A 217 -23.59 -14.41 16.24
CA ASN A 217 -24.63 -15.44 16.09
C ASN A 217 -24.42 -16.24 14.79
N LEU A 218 -24.24 -15.54 13.66
CA LEU A 218 -23.99 -16.19 12.38
C LEU A 218 -22.70 -17.02 12.41
N ALA A 219 -21.63 -16.51 13.03
CA ALA A 219 -20.38 -17.24 13.20
C ALA A 219 -20.54 -18.49 14.07
N GLY A 220 -21.36 -18.43 15.12
CA GLY A 220 -21.71 -19.57 15.96
C GLY A 220 -22.42 -20.69 15.20
N GLU A 221 -23.34 -20.35 14.31
CA GLU A 221 -24.10 -21.33 13.51
C GLU A 221 -23.23 -22.18 12.57
N ILE A 222 -22.09 -21.64 12.16
CA ILE A 222 -21.23 -22.19 11.10
C ILE A 222 -19.84 -22.60 11.60
N GLY A 223 -19.56 -22.38 12.88
CA GLY A 223 -18.23 -22.61 13.47
C GLY A 223 -17.13 -21.68 12.94
N ALA A 224 -17.47 -20.43 12.60
CA ALA A 224 -16.51 -19.43 12.13
C ALA A 224 -16.07 -18.48 13.27
N LYS A 225 -15.10 -17.61 12.96
CA LYS A 225 -14.67 -16.53 13.85
C LYS A 225 -15.06 -15.18 13.26
N VAL A 226 -15.58 -14.31 14.11
CA VAL A 226 -15.79 -12.89 13.81
C VAL A 226 -14.44 -12.20 13.86
N ILE A 227 -14.11 -11.37 12.86
CA ILE A 227 -12.90 -10.55 12.87
C ILE A 227 -13.23 -9.06 12.70
N GLY A 228 -12.37 -8.20 13.19
CA GLY A 228 -12.50 -6.75 13.02
C GLY A 228 -12.12 -6.31 11.61
N HIS A 229 -12.62 -5.14 11.19
CA HIS A 229 -12.34 -4.58 9.87
C HIS A 229 -10.86 -4.32 9.59
N THR A 230 -10.11 -4.00 10.64
CA THR A 230 -8.70 -3.71 10.53
C THR A 230 -7.87 -4.99 10.38
N TRP A 231 -8.34 -6.14 10.89
CA TRP A 231 -7.58 -7.39 10.86
C TRP A 231 -7.16 -7.79 9.45
N LEU A 232 -8.07 -7.66 8.47
CA LEU A 232 -7.78 -8.00 7.08
C LEU A 232 -6.68 -7.08 6.52
N LEU A 233 -6.85 -5.77 6.70
CA LEU A 233 -5.96 -4.76 6.16
C LEU A 233 -4.59 -4.81 6.84
N GLU A 234 -4.53 -5.04 8.16
CA GLU A 234 -3.30 -5.22 8.93
C GLU A 234 -2.59 -6.52 8.56
N SER A 235 -3.35 -7.60 8.32
CA SER A 235 -2.76 -8.86 7.88
C SER A 235 -2.11 -8.71 6.50
N ILE A 236 -2.78 -8.03 5.58
CA ILE A 236 -2.25 -7.75 4.23
C ILE A 236 -1.07 -6.77 4.33
N ALA A 237 -1.21 -5.68 5.08
CA ALA A 237 -0.19 -4.64 5.19
C ALA A 237 1.11 -5.16 5.81
N ALA A 238 1.06 -6.14 6.72
CA ALA A 238 2.24 -6.81 7.25
C ALA A 238 2.67 -8.06 6.43
N CYS A 239 1.85 -8.48 5.46
CA CYS A 239 1.91 -9.78 4.77
C CYS A 239 2.03 -11.00 5.71
N LYS A 240 1.35 -10.90 6.86
CA LYS A 240 1.38 -11.87 7.97
C LYS A 240 0.01 -11.91 8.62
N LEU A 241 -0.51 -13.10 8.92
CA LEU A 241 -1.78 -13.23 9.63
C LEU A 241 -1.66 -12.63 11.05
N GLN A 242 -2.53 -11.69 11.37
CA GLN A 242 -2.61 -11.14 12.72
C GLN A 242 -3.30 -12.13 13.67
N SER A 243 -2.99 -12.06 14.97
CA SER A 243 -3.73 -12.83 15.97
C SER A 243 -5.20 -12.39 16.01
N ILE A 244 -6.09 -13.36 16.22
CA ILE A 244 -7.53 -13.17 16.35
C ILE A 244 -7.91 -13.06 17.85
N ASP A 245 -6.94 -13.19 18.77
CA ASP A 245 -7.19 -13.35 20.21
C ASP A 245 -7.56 -12.04 20.95
N PHE A 246 -7.52 -10.89 20.26
CA PHE A 246 -7.82 -9.57 20.83
C PHE A 246 -9.11 -8.92 20.30
N LEU A 247 -10.04 -9.73 19.79
CA LEU A 247 -11.34 -9.28 19.29
C LEU A 247 -12.43 -9.32 20.37
#